data_AF-A0A3E0N2M8-F1
#
_entry.id   AF-A0A3E0N2M8-F1
#
_cell.length_a   1.000
_cell.length_b   1.000
_cell.length_c   1.000
_cell.angle_alpha   90.00
_cell.angle_beta   90.00
_cell.angle_gamma   90.00
#
_symmetry.space_group_name_H-M   'P 1'
#
loop_
_entity.id
_entity.type
_entity.pdbx_description
1 polymer ?
#
loop_
_entity_poly.entity_id
_entity_poly.type
_entity_poly.pdbx_seq_one_letter_code
_entity_poly.pdbx_strand_id
1 'polypeptide(L)'
;MSTLHLAIALGPLAVYCLTLGLINRVGRPVMTNGTREIYAVGLAVSGLVFLGPLTLFVPEAVAENIGVTRFNTIVGWGFMVLTYLLGLTLFVLLSRQRLVVYNVSVDQVRMALDSLLRRHNLEHEWAGDALAIAPLGVQLQVDSVPRLRNVSLVATTGRQNYLGWRHLERELALELTQFESAPGLAGVVFLSVGVATLVALAFGLVAQDPSELSAALQEILLP
;
A
#
# COMPACT_ATOMS: atom_id res chain seq x y z
N MET A 1 17.67 -20.26 5.91
CA MET A 1 17.46 -18.80 6.04
C MET A 1 17.33 -18.48 7.52
N SER A 2 18.13 -17.58 8.07
CA SER A 2 18.00 -17.18 9.48
C SER A 2 16.68 -16.45 9.72
N THR A 3 16.14 -16.51 10.94
CA THR A 3 14.88 -15.82 11.28
C THR A 3 14.95 -14.32 10.98
N LEU A 4 16.14 -13.73 11.08
CA LEU A 4 16.36 -12.32 10.77
C LEU A 4 16.11 -11.97 9.29
N HIS A 5 16.47 -12.84 8.35
CA HIS A 5 16.12 -12.67 6.93
C HIS A 5 14.60 -12.70 6.71
N LEU A 6 13.90 -13.62 7.40
CA LEU A 6 12.44 -13.68 7.37
C LEU A 6 11.80 -12.44 8.00
N ALA A 7 12.40 -11.90 9.07
CA ALA A 7 11.90 -10.68 9.72
C ALA A 7 12.03 -9.45 8.82
N ILE A 8 13.13 -9.32 8.08
CA ILE A 8 13.31 -8.26 7.08
C ILE A 8 12.29 -8.41 5.94
N ALA A 9 12.03 -9.65 5.51
CA ALA A 9 11.12 -9.94 4.42
C ALA A 9 9.64 -9.72 4.77
N LEU A 10 9.20 -10.24 5.92
CA LEU A 10 7.79 -10.28 6.34
C LEU A 10 7.42 -9.16 7.32
N GLY A 11 8.39 -8.50 7.95
CA GLY A 11 8.15 -7.41 8.90
C GLY A 11 7.33 -6.25 8.32
N PRO A 12 7.75 -5.64 7.19
CA PRO A 12 6.98 -4.57 6.55
C PRO A 12 5.56 -5.01 6.16
N LEU A 13 5.42 -6.24 5.67
CA LEU A 13 4.13 -6.83 5.31
C LEU A 13 3.21 -6.98 6.53
N ALA A 14 3.75 -7.45 7.66
CA ALA A 14 2.98 -7.59 8.90
C ALA A 14 2.48 -6.24 9.41
N VAL A 15 3.31 -5.19 9.36
CA VAL A 15 2.93 -3.81 9.71
C VAL A 15 1.82 -3.30 8.78
N TYR A 16 1.92 -3.57 7.48
CA TYR A 16 0.86 -3.22 6.53
C TYR A 16 -0.46 -3.93 6.85
N CYS A 17 -0.44 -5.24 7.12
CA CYS A 17 -1.63 -5.98 7.54
C CYS A 17 -2.23 -5.43 8.85
N LEU A 18 -1.41 -5.05 9.83
CA LEU A 18 -1.89 -4.43 11.08
C LEU A 18 -2.57 -3.09 10.82
N THR A 19 -1.94 -2.21 10.03
CA THR A 19 -2.52 -0.91 9.69
C THR A 19 -3.83 -1.07 8.92
N LEU A 20 -3.89 -1.96 7.94
CA LEU A 20 -5.11 -2.26 7.20
C LEU A 20 -6.20 -2.86 8.10
N GLY A 21 -5.81 -3.73 9.04
CA GLY A 21 -6.69 -4.31 10.05
C GLY A 21 -7.29 -3.25 10.97
N LEU A 22 -6.47 -2.30 11.44
CA LEU A 22 -6.92 -1.17 12.24
C LEU A 22 -7.87 -0.27 11.46
N ILE A 23 -7.54 0.08 10.22
CA ILE A 23 -8.41 0.88 9.34
C ILE A 23 -9.78 0.20 9.18
N ASN A 24 -9.82 -1.11 8.91
CA ASN A 24 -11.07 -1.86 8.75
C ASN A 24 -11.84 -2.11 10.06
N ARG A 25 -11.23 -1.79 11.21
CA ARG A 25 -11.86 -1.87 12.54
C ARG A 25 -12.41 -0.53 13.01
N VAL A 26 -11.83 0.58 12.55
CA VAL A 26 -12.41 1.91 12.77
C VAL A 26 -13.74 1.94 12.03
N GLY A 27 -14.86 1.98 12.77
CA GLY A 27 -16.22 1.93 12.23
C GLY A 27 -16.65 3.18 11.46
N ARG A 28 -15.71 3.85 10.78
CA ARG A 28 -15.92 5.06 10.00
C ARG A 28 -15.25 4.89 8.63
N PRO A 29 -15.84 5.47 7.57
CA PRO A 29 -15.20 5.51 6.26
C PRO A 29 -13.86 6.24 6.35
N VAL A 30 -12.83 5.63 5.78
CA VAL A 30 -11.50 6.24 5.68
C VAL A 30 -11.16 6.37 4.21
N MET A 31 -10.87 7.58 3.78
CA MET A 31 -10.52 7.87 2.40
C MET A 31 -9.00 8.00 2.26
N THR A 32 -8.44 7.34 1.26
CA THR A 32 -7.03 7.46 0.88
C THR A 32 -6.90 7.73 -0.61
N ASN A 33 -5.75 8.28 -0.98
CA ASN A 33 -5.35 8.41 -2.38
C ASN A 33 -4.64 7.11 -2.81
N GLY A 34 -4.91 6.67 -4.03
CA GLY A 34 -4.26 5.51 -4.63
C GLY A 34 -2.74 5.60 -4.64
N THR A 35 -2.15 6.79 -4.77
CA THR A 35 -0.69 6.97 -4.66
C THR A 35 -0.17 6.53 -3.30
N ARG A 36 -0.84 6.95 -2.21
CA ARG A 36 -0.46 6.56 -0.84
C ARG A 36 -0.58 5.05 -0.64
N GLU A 37 -1.63 4.46 -1.20
CA GLU A 37 -1.85 3.02 -1.13
C GLU A 37 -0.80 2.22 -1.91
N ILE A 38 -0.42 2.68 -3.11
CA ILE A 38 0.66 2.05 -3.90
C ILE A 38 1.99 2.14 -3.16
N TYR A 39 2.33 3.28 -2.55
CA TYR A 39 3.53 3.39 -1.73
C TYR A 39 3.47 2.49 -0.50
N ALA A 40 2.31 2.39 0.17
CA ALA A 40 2.14 1.52 1.33
C ALA A 40 2.31 0.03 0.97
N VAL A 41 1.71 -0.41 -0.14
CA VAL A 41 1.87 -1.77 -0.66
C VAL A 41 3.30 -2.02 -1.13
N GLY A 42 3.92 -1.05 -1.82
CA GLY A 42 5.33 -1.10 -2.21
C GLY A 42 6.21 -1.33 -1.00
N LEU A 43 6.09 -0.49 0.04
CA LEU A 43 6.81 -0.66 1.29
C LEU A 43 6.56 -2.04 1.92
N ALA A 44 5.31 -2.52 1.92
CA ALA A 44 4.94 -3.81 2.48
C ALA A 44 5.65 -4.98 1.79
N VAL A 45 5.78 -4.94 0.46
CA VAL A 45 6.44 -5.99 -0.33
C VAL A 45 7.95 -5.78 -0.49
N SER A 46 8.47 -4.61 -0.11
CA SER A 46 9.87 -4.26 -0.29
C SER A 46 10.82 -5.30 0.32
N GLY A 47 10.51 -5.80 1.52
CA GLY A 47 11.30 -6.85 2.19
C GLY A 47 11.44 -8.12 1.36
N LEU A 48 10.36 -8.56 0.68
CA LEU A 48 10.38 -9.72 -0.20
C LEU A 48 11.22 -9.46 -1.46
N VAL A 49 11.14 -8.23 -1.98
CA VAL A 49 11.89 -7.80 -3.17
C VAL A 49 13.39 -7.73 -2.88
N PHE A 50 13.82 -7.39 -1.66
CA PHE A 50 15.24 -7.41 -1.32
C PHE A 50 15.77 -8.82 -1.05
N LEU A 51 14.93 -9.73 -0.53
CA LEU A 51 15.37 -11.09 -0.19
C LEU A 51 15.79 -11.93 -1.42
N GLY A 52 15.08 -11.80 -2.55
CA GLY A 52 15.34 -12.59 -3.75
C GLY A 52 16.65 -12.24 -4.47
N PRO A 53 16.89 -10.99 -4.86
CA PRO A 53 18.02 -10.62 -5.69
C PRO A 53 19.36 -10.62 -4.95
N LEU A 54 19.38 -10.60 -3.61
CA LEU A 54 20.61 -10.79 -2.84
C LEU A 54 21.28 -12.12 -3.16
N THR A 55 20.49 -13.17 -3.38
CA THR A 55 21.00 -14.50 -3.76
C THR A 55 21.38 -14.62 -5.24
N LEU A 56 20.86 -13.73 -6.10
CA LEU A 56 21.05 -13.79 -7.56
C LEU A 56 22.15 -12.85 -8.08
N PHE A 57 22.31 -11.66 -7.50
CA PHE A 57 23.29 -10.66 -7.95
C PHE A 57 24.65 -10.76 -7.26
N VAL A 58 24.74 -11.49 -6.15
CA VAL A 58 26.03 -11.84 -5.53
C VAL A 58 26.12 -13.36 -5.37
N PRO A 59 26.30 -14.13 -6.46
CA PRO A 59 26.66 -15.53 -6.33
C PRO A 59 27.99 -15.64 -5.58
N GLU A 60 28.07 -16.51 -4.58
CA GLU A 60 29.30 -16.78 -3.79
C GLU A 60 30.53 -17.00 -4.69
N ALA A 61 30.33 -17.58 -5.88
CA ALA A 61 31.35 -17.83 -6.90
C ALA A 61 32.02 -16.58 -7.52
N VAL A 62 31.37 -15.41 -7.44
CA VAL A 62 31.89 -14.13 -7.96
C VAL A 62 32.59 -13.33 -6.85
N ALA A 63 32.19 -13.54 -5.58
CA ALA A 63 32.75 -12.86 -4.43
C ALA A 63 34.26 -13.17 -4.24
N GLU A 64 34.67 -14.39 -4.54
CA GLU A 64 36.07 -14.83 -4.43
C GLU A 64 36.99 -14.26 -5.53
N ASN A 65 36.47 -13.97 -6.72
CA ASN A 65 37.27 -13.56 -7.88
C ASN A 65 37.35 -12.03 -8.09
N ILE A 66 36.40 -11.25 -7.57
CA ILE A 66 36.32 -9.80 -7.83
C ILE A 66 36.90 -8.95 -6.68
N GLY A 67 37.33 -9.57 -5.57
CA GLY A 67 37.84 -8.80 -4.43
C GLY A 67 36.75 -7.84 -3.91
N VAL A 68 35.58 -8.39 -3.60
CA VAL A 68 34.42 -7.64 -3.11
C VAL A 68 34.82 -6.95 -1.81
N THR A 69 35.25 -5.70 -1.95
CA THR A 69 35.57 -4.82 -0.83
C THR A 69 34.27 -4.27 -0.27
N ARG A 70 34.20 -3.92 1.03
CA ARG A 70 33.02 -3.30 1.68
C ARG A 70 32.35 -2.19 0.85
N PHE A 71 33.12 -1.48 0.03
CA PHE A 71 32.65 -0.47 -0.91
C PHE A 71 31.70 -1.03 -1.98
N ASN A 72 32.02 -2.16 -2.62
CA ASN A 72 31.20 -2.74 -3.69
C ASN A 72 29.84 -3.24 -3.16
N THR A 73 29.84 -3.81 -1.95
CA THR A 73 28.62 -4.23 -1.25
C THR A 73 27.68 -3.04 -0.99
N ILE A 74 28.18 -1.98 -0.35
CA ILE A 74 27.35 -0.82 0.00
C ILE A 74 26.78 -0.16 -1.26
N VAL A 75 27.60 -0.06 -2.33
CA VAL A 75 27.16 0.47 -3.63
C VAL A 75 26.10 -0.43 -4.27
N GLY A 76 26.24 -1.76 -4.20
CA GLY A 76 25.26 -2.72 -4.70
C GLY A 76 23.90 -2.60 -4.01
N TRP A 77 23.88 -2.58 -2.68
CA TRP A 77 22.64 -2.36 -1.92
C TRP A 77 22.02 -0.98 -2.20
N GLY A 78 22.84 0.06 -2.25
CA GLY A 78 22.41 1.41 -2.60
C GLY A 78 21.77 1.48 -3.99
N PHE A 79 22.38 0.81 -4.97
CA PHE A 79 21.84 0.71 -6.33
C PHE A 79 20.52 -0.05 -6.35
N MET A 80 20.40 -1.18 -5.65
CA MET A 80 19.14 -1.93 -5.55
C MET A 80 18.01 -1.11 -4.93
N VAL A 81 18.28 -0.42 -3.81
CA VAL A 81 17.30 0.46 -3.16
C VAL A 81 16.91 1.59 -4.10
N LEU A 82 17.88 2.22 -4.77
CA LEU A 82 17.63 3.30 -5.71
C LEU A 82 16.78 2.82 -6.90
N THR A 83 17.13 1.71 -7.53
CA THR A 83 16.37 1.13 -8.64
C THR A 83 14.96 0.76 -8.21
N TYR A 84 14.80 0.19 -7.01
CA TYR A 84 13.49 -0.12 -6.46
C TYR A 84 12.64 1.13 -6.25
N LEU A 85 13.19 2.18 -5.62
CA LEU A 85 12.49 3.44 -5.39
C LEU A 85 12.14 4.17 -6.69
N LEU A 86 13.05 4.15 -7.68
CA LEU A 86 12.81 4.70 -9.01
C LEU A 86 11.70 3.92 -9.73
N GLY A 87 11.75 2.58 -9.70
CA GLY A 87 10.72 1.72 -10.28
C GLY A 87 9.36 1.93 -9.63
N LEU A 88 9.31 2.01 -8.31
CA LEU A 88 8.08 2.29 -7.55
C LEU A 88 7.53 3.68 -7.88
N THR A 89 8.39 4.69 -7.94
CA THR A 89 7.99 6.05 -8.30
C THR A 89 7.50 6.13 -9.75
N LEU A 90 8.19 5.48 -10.68
CA LEU A 90 7.75 5.37 -12.07
C LEU A 90 6.39 4.67 -12.15
N PHE A 91 6.19 3.57 -11.43
CA PHE A 91 4.91 2.87 -11.38
C PHE A 91 3.79 3.77 -10.82
N VAL A 92 4.07 4.55 -9.78
CA VAL A 92 3.13 5.54 -9.24
C VAL A 92 2.81 6.63 -10.27
N LEU A 93 3.79 7.14 -11.00
CA LEU A 93 3.59 8.17 -12.04
C LEU A 93 2.80 7.65 -13.23
N LEU A 94 2.94 6.36 -13.56
CA LEU A 94 2.18 5.69 -14.63
C LEU A 94 0.78 5.26 -14.18
N SER A 95 0.55 5.20 -12.86
CA SER A 95 -0.73 4.80 -12.31
C SER A 95 -1.78 5.89 -12.53
N ARG A 96 -2.99 5.47 -12.91
CA ARG A 96 -4.12 6.39 -13.03
C ARG A 96 -4.50 6.97 -11.67
N GLN A 97 -5.04 8.19 -11.70
CA GLN A 97 -5.59 8.82 -10.50
C GLN A 97 -6.75 7.97 -9.98
N ARG A 98 -6.64 7.53 -8.71
CA ARG A 98 -7.68 6.79 -8.02
C ARG A 98 -7.81 7.24 -6.58
N LEU A 99 -9.01 7.17 -6.05
CA LEU A 99 -9.32 7.37 -4.63
C LEU A 99 -9.90 6.06 -4.09
N VAL A 100 -9.46 5.64 -2.91
CA VAL A 100 -9.94 4.40 -2.29
C VAL A 100 -10.59 4.75 -0.97
N VAL A 101 -11.83 4.32 -0.80
CA VAL A 101 -12.62 4.53 0.40
C VAL A 101 -12.85 3.18 1.08
N TYR A 102 -12.34 3.06 2.30
CA TYR A 102 -12.50 1.87 3.14
C TYR A 102 -13.79 1.96 3.97
N ASN A 103 -14.31 0.80 4.37
CA ASN A 103 -15.48 0.65 5.24
C ASN A 103 -16.76 1.29 4.71
N VAL A 104 -16.97 1.33 3.41
CA VAL A 104 -18.14 1.96 2.80
C VAL A 104 -18.79 1.04 1.78
N SER A 105 -20.11 1.14 1.65
CA SER A 105 -20.84 0.49 0.56
C SER A 105 -20.86 1.38 -0.70
N VAL A 106 -21.06 0.77 -1.85
CA VAL A 106 -21.23 1.51 -3.12
C VAL A 106 -22.36 2.51 -3.02
N ASP A 107 -23.49 2.10 -2.43
CA ASP A 107 -24.66 2.96 -2.29
C ASP A 107 -24.35 4.19 -1.44
N GLN A 108 -23.63 4.04 -0.32
CA GLN A 108 -23.20 5.17 0.50
C GLN A 108 -22.28 6.13 -0.26
N VAL A 109 -21.34 5.62 -1.07
CA VAL A 109 -20.47 6.48 -1.88
C VAL A 109 -21.27 7.21 -2.96
N ARG A 110 -22.22 6.52 -3.63
CA ARG A 110 -23.10 7.14 -4.63
C ARG A 110 -23.98 8.23 -3.99
N MET A 111 -24.58 7.96 -2.83
CA MET A 111 -25.36 8.95 -2.09
C MET A 111 -24.51 10.15 -1.63
N ALA A 112 -23.27 9.92 -1.19
CA ALA A 112 -22.35 10.98 -0.82
C ALA A 112 -21.97 11.86 -2.02
N LEU A 113 -21.68 11.23 -3.17
CA LEU A 113 -21.41 11.92 -4.42
C LEU A 113 -22.62 12.72 -4.90
N ASP A 114 -23.81 12.12 -4.94
CA ASP A 114 -25.03 12.81 -5.37
C ASP A 114 -25.38 14.00 -4.45
N SER A 115 -25.23 13.83 -3.14
CA SER A 115 -25.45 14.90 -2.15
C SER A 115 -24.48 16.06 -2.37
N LEU A 116 -23.20 15.77 -2.60
CA LEU A 116 -22.16 16.76 -2.87
C LEU A 116 -22.43 17.49 -4.19
N LEU A 117 -22.72 16.76 -5.26
CA LEU A 117 -22.95 17.34 -6.59
C LEU A 117 -24.19 18.23 -6.61
N ARG A 118 -25.27 17.81 -5.92
CA ARG A 118 -26.48 18.63 -5.76
C ARG A 118 -26.22 19.87 -4.92
N ARG A 119 -25.48 19.77 -3.81
CA ARG A 119 -25.13 20.90 -2.93
C ARG A 119 -24.37 21.99 -3.69
N HIS A 120 -23.46 21.60 -4.59
CA HIS A 120 -22.68 22.53 -5.40
C HIS A 120 -23.31 22.84 -6.76
N ASN A 121 -24.52 22.35 -7.02
CA ASN A 121 -25.25 22.51 -8.28
C ASN A 121 -24.40 22.18 -9.52
N LEU A 122 -23.62 21.10 -9.42
CA LEU A 122 -22.70 20.65 -10.47
C LEU A 122 -23.44 19.75 -11.46
N GLU A 123 -23.35 20.09 -12.74
CA GLU A 123 -23.82 19.23 -13.82
C GLU A 123 -23.04 17.91 -13.83
N HIS A 124 -23.78 16.80 -13.71
CA HIS A 124 -23.21 15.46 -13.67
C HIS A 124 -24.11 14.46 -14.40
N GLU A 125 -23.49 13.44 -14.98
CA GLU A 125 -24.16 12.37 -15.69
C GLU A 125 -23.66 11.02 -15.18
N TRP A 126 -24.60 10.16 -14.78
CA TRP A 126 -24.33 8.78 -14.42
C TRP A 126 -24.58 7.87 -15.62
N ALA A 127 -23.59 7.04 -15.94
CA ALA A 127 -23.69 5.97 -16.92
C ALA A 127 -23.33 4.64 -16.25
N GLY A 128 -24.32 4.01 -15.60
CA GLY A 128 -24.12 2.82 -14.78
C GLY A 128 -23.26 3.11 -13.54
N ASP A 129 -22.01 2.65 -13.57
CA ASP A 129 -21.01 2.87 -12.51
C ASP A 129 -19.99 3.97 -12.87
N ALA A 130 -20.10 4.57 -14.05
CA ALA A 130 -19.33 5.74 -14.44
C ALA A 130 -20.08 7.03 -14.09
N LEU A 131 -19.33 8.03 -13.63
CA LEU A 131 -19.78 9.37 -13.30
C LEU A 131 -18.92 10.39 -14.02
N ALA A 132 -19.55 11.24 -14.82
CA ALA A 132 -18.92 12.40 -15.45
C ALA A 132 -19.38 13.68 -14.74
N ILE A 133 -18.42 14.51 -14.31
CA ILE A 133 -18.66 15.82 -13.69
C ILE A 133 -18.01 16.88 -14.59
N ALA A 134 -18.78 17.42 -15.53
CA ALA A 134 -18.28 18.32 -16.56
C ALA A 134 -17.61 19.59 -16.01
N PRO A 135 -18.18 20.31 -15.01
CA PRO A 135 -17.57 21.54 -14.48
C PRO A 135 -16.21 21.31 -13.81
N LEU A 136 -15.99 20.12 -13.24
CA LEU A 136 -14.72 19.76 -12.63
C LEU A 136 -13.74 19.15 -13.62
N GLY A 137 -14.17 18.80 -14.84
CA GLY A 137 -13.36 18.05 -15.79
C GLY A 137 -12.92 16.70 -15.24
N VAL A 138 -13.80 16.05 -14.46
CA VAL A 138 -13.55 14.77 -13.80
C VAL A 138 -14.47 13.71 -14.38
N GLN A 139 -13.91 12.56 -14.74
CA GLN A 139 -14.67 11.36 -15.12
C GLN A 139 -14.10 10.18 -14.36
N LEU A 140 -14.94 9.53 -13.58
CA LEU A 140 -14.54 8.44 -12.71
C LEU A 140 -15.47 7.24 -12.87
N GLN A 141 -14.93 6.06 -12.57
CA GLN A 141 -15.67 4.82 -12.44
C GLN A 141 -15.66 4.41 -10.97
N VAL A 142 -16.82 4.02 -10.46
CA VAL A 142 -17.00 3.46 -9.13
C VAL A 142 -16.81 1.96 -9.22
N ASP A 143 -15.74 1.45 -8.64
CA ASP A 143 -15.45 0.02 -8.51
C ASP A 143 -15.58 -0.39 -7.05
N SER A 144 -15.99 -1.63 -6.79
CA SER A 144 -16.25 -2.09 -5.43
C SER A 144 -15.82 -3.52 -5.18
N VAL A 145 -15.35 -3.74 -3.96
CA VAL A 145 -15.05 -5.07 -3.43
C VAL A 145 -15.96 -5.29 -2.23
N PRO A 146 -17.19 -5.84 -2.42
CA PRO A 146 -18.20 -5.93 -1.37
C PRO A 146 -17.72 -6.68 -0.12
N ARG A 147 -16.89 -7.72 -0.30
CA ARG A 147 -16.31 -8.52 0.80
C ARG A 147 -15.43 -7.70 1.74
N LEU A 148 -14.75 -6.68 1.21
CA LEU A 148 -13.88 -5.80 1.98
C LEU A 148 -14.57 -4.48 2.32
N ARG A 149 -15.77 -4.22 1.77
CA ARG A 149 -16.48 -2.93 1.88
C ARG A 149 -15.55 -1.78 1.48
N ASN A 150 -14.83 -2.00 0.39
CA ASN A 150 -13.92 -1.03 -0.20
C ASN A 150 -14.51 -0.59 -1.53
N VAL A 151 -14.49 0.72 -1.76
CA VAL A 151 -14.91 1.34 -3.00
C VAL A 151 -13.75 2.15 -3.55
N SER A 152 -13.43 1.93 -4.82
CA SER A 152 -12.39 2.65 -5.54
C SER A 152 -13.03 3.55 -6.59
N LEU A 153 -12.71 4.83 -6.56
CA LEU A 153 -13.06 5.79 -7.61
C LEU A 153 -11.86 5.93 -8.53
N VAL A 154 -11.95 5.42 -9.75
CA VAL A 154 -10.83 5.34 -10.70
C VAL A 154 -11.07 6.27 -11.87
N ALA A 155 -10.07 7.07 -12.26
CA ALA A 155 -10.16 7.92 -13.44
C ALA A 155 -10.32 7.09 -14.73
N THR A 156 -11.39 7.38 -15.48
CA THR A 156 -11.72 6.65 -16.71
C THR A 156 -10.86 7.09 -17.90
N THR A 157 -10.46 8.37 -17.93
CA THR A 157 -9.69 8.98 -19.04
C THR A 157 -8.38 9.60 -18.56
N GLY A 158 -7.41 9.77 -19.47
CA GLY A 158 -6.09 10.34 -19.14
C GLY A 158 -6.04 11.88 -19.06
N ARG A 159 -7.05 12.59 -19.60
CA ARG A 159 -7.15 14.05 -19.56
C ARG A 159 -8.11 14.46 -18.44
N GLN A 160 -7.60 14.47 -17.21
CA GLN A 160 -8.38 14.79 -16.01
C GLN A 160 -7.83 16.04 -15.36
N ASN A 161 -8.73 16.86 -14.80
CA ASN A 161 -8.29 18.02 -14.04
C ASN A 161 -7.85 17.60 -12.62
N TYR A 162 -6.55 17.72 -12.35
CA TYR A 162 -5.98 17.40 -11.04
C TYR A 162 -6.59 18.23 -9.89
N LEU A 163 -6.86 19.52 -10.13
CA LEU A 163 -7.49 20.39 -9.13
C LEU A 163 -8.93 19.96 -8.85
N GLY A 164 -9.66 19.55 -9.90
CA GLY A 164 -11.01 18.99 -9.77
C GLY A 164 -11.03 17.74 -8.90
N TRP A 165 -10.09 16.81 -9.13
CA TRP A 165 -9.94 15.62 -8.28
C TRP A 165 -9.57 15.95 -6.84
N ARG A 166 -8.67 16.89 -6.60
CA ARG A 166 -8.26 17.27 -5.23
C ARG A 166 -9.37 18.01 -4.49
N HIS A 167 -10.23 18.73 -5.20
CA HIS A 167 -11.44 19.33 -4.63
C HIS A 167 -12.45 18.24 -4.27
N LEU A 168 -12.74 17.33 -5.21
CA LEU A 168 -13.62 16.18 -4.99
C LEU A 168 -13.15 15.31 -3.81
N GLU A 169 -11.85 15.03 -3.71
CA GLU A 169 -11.27 14.27 -2.59
C GLU A 169 -11.59 14.91 -1.23
N ARG A 170 -11.42 16.22 -1.11
CA ARG A 170 -11.65 16.93 0.17
C ARG A 170 -13.12 16.97 0.54
N GLU A 171 -13.98 17.36 -0.40
CA GLU A 171 -15.41 17.49 -0.14
C GLU A 171 -16.06 16.13 0.10
N LEU A 172 -15.67 15.11 -0.67
CA LEU A 172 -16.16 13.75 -0.48
C LEU A 172 -15.70 13.16 0.86
N ALA A 173 -14.44 13.41 1.25
CA ALA A 173 -13.95 12.97 2.56
C ALA A 173 -14.77 13.57 3.71
N LEU A 174 -15.20 14.83 3.60
CA LEU A 174 -16.07 15.47 4.60
C LEU A 174 -17.46 14.84 4.60
N GLU A 175 -18.07 14.64 3.43
CA GLU A 175 -19.42 14.04 3.34
C GLU A 175 -19.44 12.60 3.86
N LEU A 176 -18.37 11.84 3.61
CA LEU A 176 -18.25 10.45 4.06
C LEU A 176 -18.20 10.30 5.58
N THR A 177 -17.78 11.32 6.33
CA THR A 177 -17.75 11.26 7.80
C THR A 177 -19.14 11.16 8.44
N GLN A 178 -20.19 11.48 7.70
CA GLN A 178 -21.58 11.38 8.16
C GLN A 178 -22.08 9.93 8.20
N PHE A 179 -21.39 9.02 7.51
CA PHE A 179 -21.76 7.61 7.50
C PHE A 179 -21.01 6.85 8.59
N GLU A 180 -21.75 6.07 9.36
CA GLU A 180 -21.17 5.06 10.23
C GLU A 180 -21.12 3.71 9.52
N SER A 181 -20.12 2.92 9.86
CA SER A 181 -19.93 1.60 9.28
C SER A 181 -19.63 0.59 10.37
N ALA A 182 -20.37 -0.53 10.37
CA ALA A 182 -20.06 -1.62 11.28
C ALA A 182 -18.66 -2.19 10.97
N PRO A 183 -17.83 -2.49 11.99
CA PRO A 183 -16.52 -3.08 11.78
C PRO A 183 -16.63 -4.43 11.06
N GLY A 184 -15.86 -4.61 9.99
CA GLY A 184 -15.91 -5.79 9.15
C GLY A 184 -15.03 -6.95 9.65
N LEU A 185 -15.36 -8.17 9.23
CA LEU A 185 -14.57 -9.38 9.49
C LEU A 185 -13.16 -9.28 8.88
N ALA A 186 -13.01 -8.58 7.75
CA ALA A 186 -11.73 -8.31 7.12
C ALA A 186 -10.73 -7.64 8.07
N GLY A 187 -11.19 -6.70 8.91
CA GLY A 187 -10.33 -6.03 9.89
C GLY A 187 -9.77 -7.00 10.94
N VAL A 188 -10.57 -7.97 11.39
CA VAL A 188 -10.13 -9.02 12.31
C VAL A 188 -9.11 -9.93 11.63
N VAL A 189 -9.36 -10.34 10.39
CA VAL A 189 -8.46 -11.21 9.62
C VAL A 189 -7.10 -10.54 9.44
N PHE A 190 -7.05 -9.32 8.89
CA PHE A 190 -5.78 -8.63 8.67
C PHE A 190 -5.01 -8.36 9.97
N LEU A 191 -5.72 -8.00 11.05
CA LEU A 191 -5.10 -7.78 12.35
C LEU A 191 -4.55 -9.10 12.91
N SER A 192 -5.31 -10.20 12.82
CA SER A 192 -4.86 -11.52 13.28
C SER A 192 -3.65 -12.02 12.52
N VAL A 193 -3.62 -11.87 11.18
CA VAL A 193 -2.48 -12.25 10.34
C VAL A 193 -1.26 -11.40 10.66
N GLY A 194 -1.42 -10.08 10.82
CA GLY A 194 -0.34 -9.18 11.19
C GLY A 194 0.27 -9.53 12.55
N VAL A 195 -0.58 -9.71 13.58
CA VAL A 195 -0.14 -10.11 14.93
C VAL A 195 0.53 -11.48 14.90
N ALA A 196 -0.09 -12.49 14.27
CA ALA A 196 0.46 -13.84 14.20
C ALA A 196 1.83 -13.85 13.51
N THR A 197 2.00 -13.08 12.43
CA THR A 197 3.28 -12.95 11.73
C THR A 197 4.33 -12.30 12.64
N LEU A 198 4.01 -11.19 13.31
CA LEU A 198 4.96 -10.55 14.24
C LEU A 198 5.33 -11.45 15.42
N VAL A 199 4.36 -12.17 15.99
CA VAL A 199 4.61 -13.09 17.11
C VAL A 199 5.48 -14.25 16.65
N ALA A 200 5.23 -14.83 15.48
CA ALA A 200 6.05 -15.90 14.92
C ALA A 200 7.50 -15.43 14.67
N LEU A 201 7.67 -14.23 14.11
CA LEU A 201 8.99 -13.63 13.90
C LEU A 201 9.71 -13.34 15.22
N ALA A 202 9.02 -12.74 16.19
CA ALA A 202 9.60 -12.43 17.51
C ALA A 202 9.99 -13.71 18.26
N PHE A 203 9.13 -14.72 18.25
CA PHE A 203 9.43 -16.01 18.85
C PHE A 203 10.63 -16.68 18.18
N GLY A 204 10.68 -16.68 16.85
CA GLY A 204 11.81 -17.23 16.11
C GLY A 204 13.13 -16.47 16.34
N LEU A 205 13.08 -15.17 16.66
CA LEU A 205 14.28 -14.37 16.98
C LEU A 205 14.75 -14.62 18.41
N VAL A 206 13.83 -14.79 19.36
CA VAL A 206 14.14 -15.09 20.77
C VAL A 206 14.61 -16.52 20.96
N ALA A 207 14.09 -17.46 20.15
CA ALA A 207 14.49 -18.86 20.17
C ALA A 207 15.85 -19.12 19.49
N GLN A 208 16.42 -18.13 18.79
CA GLN A 208 17.75 -18.22 18.21
C GLN A 208 18.83 -17.87 19.25
N ASP A 209 19.95 -18.60 19.20
CA ASP A 209 21.08 -18.29 20.06
C ASP A 209 21.62 -16.88 19.76
N PRO A 210 22.00 -16.07 20.77
CA PRO A 210 22.52 -14.72 20.57
C PRO A 210 23.72 -14.66 19.62
N SER A 211 24.52 -15.74 19.57
CA SER A 211 25.64 -15.90 18.64
C SER A 211 25.18 -16.00 17.18
N GLU A 212 24.09 -16.71 16.89
CA GLU A 212 23.54 -16.82 15.53
C GLU A 212 22.94 -15.49 15.06
N LEU A 213 22.27 -14.77 15.96
CA LEU A 213 21.74 -13.44 15.65
C LEU A 213 22.88 -12.45 15.31
N SER A 214 23.97 -12.49 16.10
CA SER A 214 25.15 -11.66 15.84
C SER A 214 25.84 -12.02 14.54
N ALA A 215 25.92 -13.32 14.19
CA ALA A 215 26.48 -13.79 12.93
C ALA A 215 25.61 -13.36 11.74
N ALA A 216 24.29 -13.51 11.82
CA ALA A 216 23.38 -13.06 10.76
C ALA A 216 23.37 -11.53 10.58
N LEU A 217 23.48 -10.77 11.68
CA LEU A 217 23.66 -9.32 11.59
C LEU A 217 25.00 -8.95 10.95
N GLN A 218 26.07 -9.65 11.29
CA GLN A 218 27.37 -9.46 10.65
C GLN A 218 27.33 -9.84 9.18
N GLU A 219 26.69 -10.94 8.80
CA GLU A 219 26.50 -11.33 7.40
C GLU A 219 25.74 -10.27 6.59
N ILE A 220 24.76 -9.59 7.19
CA ILE A 220 23.99 -8.55 6.49
C ILE A 220 24.69 -7.19 6.48
N LEU A 221 25.37 -6.83 7.57
CA LEU A 221 26.09 -5.55 7.70
C LEU A 221 27.51 -5.59 7.11
N LEU A 222 28.10 -6.77 7.02
CA LEU A 222 29.48 -7.07 6.62
C LEU A 222 29.53 -8.40 5.81
N PRO A 223 28.81 -8.51 4.67
CA PRO A 223 29.01 -9.65 3.78
C PRO A 223 30.38 -9.60 3.11
#